data_AF-A0A355SJA6-F1
#
_entry.id   AF-A0A355SJA6-F1
#
_cell.length_a   1.000
_cell.length_b   1.000
_cell.length_c   1.000
_cell.angle_alpha   90.00
_cell.angle_beta   90.00
_cell.angle_gamma   90.00
#
_symmetry.space_group_name_H-M   'P 1'
#
loop_
_entity.id
_entity.type
_entity.pdbx_description
1 polymer ?
#
loop_
_entity_poly.entity_id
_entity_poly.type
_entity_poly.pdbx_seq_one_letter_code
_entity_poly.pdbx_strand_id
1 'polypeptide(L)'
;TMITSWRRVEDNMLPPRAKATAAYLNSGLASLEATQNGYDEAIFLTGSGHVCEGPGENIFIFKKGKLITPPPEDNILEGITRETVMQIAKEELGFDVVERSITRTELYAA
;
A
#
# COMPACT_ATOMS: atom_id res chain seq x y z
N THR A 1 -3.33 6.70 11.05
CA THR A 1 -2.29 6.39 10.03
C THR A 1 -1.51 7.63 9.62
N MET A 2 -0.20 7.50 9.39
CA MET A 2 0.68 8.56 8.85
C MET A 2 1.44 8.11 7.60
N ILE A 3 1.97 9.06 6.82
CA ILE A 3 2.95 8.74 5.77
C ILE A 3 4.33 8.68 6.43
N THR A 4 5.00 7.53 6.37
CA THR A 4 6.33 7.37 6.98
C THR A 4 7.42 8.14 6.23
N SER A 5 8.44 8.57 6.97
CA SER A 5 9.68 9.11 6.41
C SER A 5 10.48 8.07 5.62
N TRP A 6 10.32 6.78 5.93
CA TRP A 6 10.93 5.68 5.21
C TRP A 6 10.31 5.50 3.82
N ARG A 7 11.13 5.13 2.84
CA ARG A 7 10.67 4.69 1.52
C ARG A 7 10.52 3.17 1.49
N ARG A 8 9.62 2.69 0.64
CA ARG A 8 9.52 1.25 0.36
C ARG A 8 10.82 0.78 -0.28
N VAL A 9 11.25 -0.44 0.05
CA VAL A 9 12.35 -1.08 -0.67
C VAL A 9 11.98 -1.27 -2.15
N GLU A 10 12.95 -1.01 -3.03
CA GLU A 10 12.76 -1.15 -4.48
C GLU A 10 12.91 -2.62 -4.90
N ASP A 11 12.19 -3.01 -5.96
CA ASP A 11 12.15 -4.38 -6.47
C ASP A 11 13.55 -4.97 -6.78
N ASN A 12 14.46 -4.15 -7.30
CA ASN A 12 15.83 -4.55 -7.63
C ASN A 12 16.82 -4.52 -6.44
N MET A 13 16.37 -4.16 -5.24
CA MET A 13 17.17 -4.21 -4.01
C MET A 13 16.80 -5.42 -3.17
N LEU A 14 15.52 -5.50 -2.79
CA LEU A 14 14.94 -6.61 -2.05
C LEU A 14 13.46 -6.67 -2.41
N PRO A 15 13.04 -7.58 -3.32
CA PRO A 15 11.74 -7.52 -3.95
C PRO A 15 10.60 -7.64 -2.94
N PRO A 16 9.77 -6.60 -2.75
CA PRO A 16 8.60 -6.61 -1.85
C PRO A 16 7.60 -7.73 -2.14
N ARG A 17 7.54 -8.15 -3.41
CA ARG A 17 6.66 -9.24 -3.89
C ARG A 17 7.03 -10.59 -3.29
N ALA A 18 8.29 -10.76 -2.87
CA ALA A 18 8.69 -11.92 -2.10
C ALA A 18 8.37 -11.68 -0.62
N LYS A 19 7.60 -12.59 0.00
CA LYS A 19 7.28 -12.53 1.44
C LYS A 19 8.46 -13.01 2.30
N ALA A 20 9.60 -12.34 2.16
CA ALA A 20 10.85 -12.68 2.81
C ALA A 20 11.02 -11.91 4.13
N THR A 21 11.46 -12.60 5.19
CA THR A 21 11.67 -12.01 6.53
C THR A 21 12.58 -10.79 6.51
N ALA A 22 13.60 -10.76 5.65
CA ALA A 22 14.52 -9.64 5.55
C ALA A 22 13.83 -8.31 5.18
N ALA A 23 12.77 -8.35 4.37
CA ALA A 23 12.05 -7.16 3.94
C ALA A 23 11.24 -6.51 5.07
N TYR A 24 10.93 -7.27 6.13
CA TYR A 24 10.17 -6.78 7.28
C TYR A 24 10.96 -5.84 8.19
N LEU A 25 12.28 -5.70 8.02
CA LEU A 25 13.03 -4.64 8.71
C LEU A 25 12.53 -3.25 8.27
N ASN A 26 12.26 -3.06 6.97
CA ASN A 26 11.70 -1.81 6.44
C ASN A 26 10.32 -1.55 7.06
N SER A 27 9.43 -2.55 7.07
CA SER A 27 8.11 -2.48 7.72
C SER A 27 8.21 -2.15 9.21
N GLY A 28 9.07 -2.82 9.96
CA GLY A 28 9.22 -2.61 11.39
C GLY A 28 9.71 -1.21 11.75
N LEU A 29 10.60 -0.62 10.94
CA LEU A 29 11.06 0.76 11.12
C LEU A 29 9.94 1.78 10.89
N ALA A 30 9.08 1.56 9.89
CA ALA A 30 7.93 2.42 9.64
C ALA A 30 6.85 2.28 10.73
N SER A 31 6.55 1.06 11.20
CA SER A 31 5.62 0.85 12.31
C SER A 31 6.13 1.49 13.61
N LEU A 32 7.44 1.41 13.86
CA LEU A 32 8.06 2.08 15.02
C LEU A 32 7.90 3.60 14.92
N GLU A 33 8.17 4.19 13.76
CA GLU A 33 7.97 5.64 13.52
C GLU A 33 6.50 6.04 13.74
N ALA A 34 5.55 5.29 13.19
CA ALA A 34 4.12 5.54 13.38
C ALA A 34 3.74 5.56 14.87
N THR A 35 4.16 4.53 15.59
CA THR A 35 3.90 4.41 17.04
C THR A 35 4.50 5.58 17.82
N GLN A 36 5.76 5.96 17.53
CA GLN A 36 6.45 7.06 18.20
C GLN A 36 5.77 8.42 17.95
N ASN A 37 5.16 8.59 16.78
CA ASN A 37 4.43 9.80 16.41
C ASN A 37 2.93 9.78 16.80
N GLY A 38 2.47 8.75 17.51
CA GLY A 38 1.10 8.64 18.00
C GLY A 38 0.07 8.22 16.96
N TYR A 39 0.49 7.53 15.90
CA TYR A 39 -0.40 6.94 14.89
C TYR A 39 -0.44 5.42 15.00
N ASP A 40 -1.57 4.83 14.63
CA ASP A 40 -1.73 3.36 14.65
C ASP A 40 -0.92 2.65 13.57
N GLU A 41 -0.70 3.32 12.42
CA GLU A 41 -0.10 2.68 11.25
C GLU A 41 0.64 3.66 10.34
N ALA A 42 1.56 3.15 9.52
CA ALA A 42 2.30 3.87 8.50
C ALA A 42 1.81 3.54 7.07
N ILE A 43 2.04 4.46 6.13
CA ILE A 43 1.91 4.23 4.69
C ILE A 43 3.24 4.56 4.03
N PHE A 44 3.77 3.60 3.26
CA PHE A 44 4.96 3.80 2.46
C PHE A 44 4.65 4.54 1.16
N LEU A 45 5.65 5.31 0.73
CA LEU A 45 5.76 5.75 -0.64
C LEU A 45 6.92 5.02 -1.34
N THR A 46 6.77 4.80 -2.65
CA THR A 46 7.85 4.36 -3.55
C THR A 46 8.92 5.43 -3.70
N GLY A 47 10.08 5.10 -4.29
CA GLY A 47 11.10 6.09 -4.65
C GLY A 47 10.59 7.22 -5.56
N SER A 48 9.58 6.93 -6.39
CA SER A 48 8.89 7.91 -7.24
C SER A 48 7.80 8.73 -6.53
N GLY A 49 7.52 8.45 -5.26
CA GLY A 49 6.58 9.21 -4.44
C GLY A 49 5.11 8.78 -4.56
N HIS A 50 4.84 7.65 -5.21
CA HIS A 50 3.50 7.04 -5.24
C HIS A 50 3.24 6.23 -3.98
N VAL A 51 1.98 6.12 -3.59
CA VAL A 51 1.53 5.26 -2.49
C VAL A 51 1.77 3.81 -2.86
N CYS A 52 2.35 3.07 -1.92
CA CYS A 52 2.64 1.65 -2.06
C CYS A 52 1.65 0.83 -1.21
N GLU A 53 2.00 0.61 0.05
CA GLU A 53 1.23 -0.20 1.00
C GLU A 53 1.57 0.22 2.45
N GLY A 54 0.92 -0.37 3.43
CA GLY A 54 1.32 -0.28 4.83
C GLY A 54 2.33 -1.37 5.21
N PRO A 55 2.91 -1.32 6.43
CA PRO A 55 3.87 -2.30 6.92
C PRO A 55 3.45 -3.78 6.81
N GLY A 56 2.15 -4.10 6.88
CA GLY A 56 1.64 -5.47 6.84
C GLY A 56 0.44 -5.70 5.90
N GLU A 57 0.02 -4.69 5.15
CA GLU A 57 -1.28 -4.67 4.47
C GLU A 57 -1.27 -3.83 3.19
N ASN A 58 -2.00 -4.28 2.17
CA ASN A 58 -2.24 -3.47 0.98
C ASN A 58 -3.27 -2.37 1.25
N ILE A 59 -3.21 -1.29 0.48
CA ILE A 59 -4.11 -0.14 0.63
C ILE A 59 -5.10 -0.03 -0.52
N PHE A 60 -6.30 0.44 -0.19
CA PHE A 60 -7.35 0.81 -1.14
C PHE A 60 -7.87 2.21 -0.82
N ILE A 61 -8.27 2.95 -1.84
CA ILE A 61 -9.09 4.17 -1.72
C ILE A 61 -10.37 4.01 -2.53
N PHE A 62 -11.45 4.65 -2.12
CA PHE A 62 -12.66 4.71 -2.91
C PHE A 62 -12.89 6.15 -3.39
N LYS A 63 -12.88 6.39 -4.70
CA LYS A 63 -12.94 7.75 -5.23
C LYS A 63 -13.71 7.80 -6.53
N LYS A 64 -14.66 8.73 -6.63
CA LYS A 64 -15.53 8.91 -7.81
C LYS A 64 -16.20 7.60 -8.26
N GLY A 65 -16.69 6.81 -7.30
CA GLY A 65 -17.39 5.54 -7.56
C GLY A 65 -16.48 4.38 -7.94
N LYS A 66 -15.16 4.52 -7.82
CA LYS A 66 -14.17 3.49 -8.16
C LYS A 66 -13.40 3.06 -6.92
N LEU A 67 -13.18 1.75 -6.78
CA LEU A 67 -12.24 1.20 -5.82
C LEU A 67 -10.85 1.17 -6.47
N ILE A 68 -9.87 1.81 -5.85
CA ILE A 68 -8.54 2.03 -6.44
C ILE A 68 -7.47 1.50 -5.50
N THR A 69 -6.52 0.75 -6.01
CA THR A 69 -5.37 0.22 -5.25
C THR A 69 -4.08 0.38 -6.07
N PRO A 70 -2.91 0.57 -5.44
CA PRO A 70 -1.64 0.60 -6.15
C PRO A 70 -1.37 -0.71 -6.91
N PRO A 71 -0.76 -0.67 -8.09
CA PRO A 71 -0.45 -1.85 -8.88
C PRO A 71 0.88 -2.49 -8.39
N PRO A 72 1.18 -3.74 -8.78
CA PRO A 72 2.43 -4.42 -8.40
C PRO A 72 3.71 -3.65 -8.74
N GLU A 73 3.70 -2.80 -9.76
CA GLU A 73 4.82 -1.94 -10.15
C GLU A 73 5.17 -0.87 -9.11
N ASP A 74 4.25 -0.55 -8.19
CA ASP A 74 4.48 0.38 -7.08
C ASP A 74 5.03 -0.34 -5.82
N ASN A 75 5.82 -1.40 -5.98
CA ASN A 75 6.59 -2.07 -4.93
C ASN A 75 5.74 -2.70 -3.79
N ILE A 76 4.52 -3.14 -4.09
CA ILE A 76 3.65 -3.83 -3.14
C ILE A 76 3.92 -5.34 -3.07
N LEU A 77 3.49 -5.97 -1.98
CA LEU A 77 3.26 -7.41 -1.95
C LEU A 77 1.92 -7.74 -2.63
N GLU A 78 1.91 -8.73 -3.52
CA GLU A 78 0.68 -9.22 -4.17
C GLU A 78 -0.16 -10.06 -3.18
N GLY A 79 -0.91 -9.38 -2.32
CA GLY A 79 -1.65 -10.00 -1.23
C GLY A 79 -2.89 -10.78 -1.69
N ILE A 80 -3.04 -12.01 -1.17
CA ILE A 80 -4.25 -12.84 -1.40
C ILE A 80 -5.52 -12.13 -0.92
N THR A 81 -5.46 -11.42 0.21
CA THR A 81 -6.60 -10.64 0.73
C THR A 81 -6.94 -9.48 -0.19
N ARG A 82 -5.94 -8.81 -0.78
CA ARG A 82 -6.14 -7.74 -1.77
C ARG A 82 -6.85 -8.29 -3.00
N GLU A 83 -6.38 -9.41 -3.55
CA GLU A 83 -7.04 -10.09 -4.67
C GLU A 83 -8.50 -10.45 -4.35
N THR A 84 -8.74 -11.03 -3.17
CA THR A 84 -10.08 -11.39 -2.70
C THR A 84 -11.00 -10.15 -2.60
N VAL A 85 -10.49 -9.03 -2.06
CA VAL A 85 -11.24 -7.77 -1.97
C VAL A 85 -11.59 -7.24 -3.36
N MET A 86 -10.65 -7.27 -4.30
CA MET A 86 -10.90 -6.85 -5.69
C MET A 86 -11.94 -7.72 -6.37
N GLN A 87 -11.89 -9.04 -6.16
CA GLN A 87 -12.86 -9.99 -6.69
C GLN A 87 -14.27 -9.69 -6.15
N ILE A 88 -14.43 -9.62 -4.82
CA ILE A 88 -15.73 -9.34 -4.19
C ILE A 88 -16.27 -7.98 -4.64
N ALA A 89 -15.42 -6.95 -4.67
CA ALA A 89 -15.83 -5.62 -5.11
C ALA A 89 -16.36 -5.61 -6.55
N LYS A 90 -15.75 -6.38 -7.45
CA LYS A 90 -16.16 -6.49 -8.84
C LYS A 90 -17.39 -7.36 -9.03
N GLU A 91 -17.38 -8.56 -8.46
CA GLU A 91 -18.37 -9.61 -8.75
C GLU A 91 -19.67 -9.43 -7.94
N GLU A 92 -19.54 -9.08 -6.66
CA GLU A 92 -20.69 -9.03 -5.74
C GLU A 92 -21.23 -7.61 -5.55
N LEU A 93 -20.35 -6.60 -5.60
CA LEU A 93 -20.73 -5.20 -5.36
C LEU A 93 -20.86 -4.37 -6.64
N GLY A 94 -20.38 -4.89 -7.79
CA GLY A 94 -20.45 -4.19 -9.07
C GLY A 94 -19.61 -2.91 -9.15
N PHE A 95 -18.56 -2.78 -8.33
CA PHE A 95 -17.66 -1.63 -8.37
C PHE A 95 -16.67 -1.72 -9.53
N ASP A 96 -16.31 -0.55 -10.08
CA ASP A 96 -15.14 -0.44 -10.96
C ASP A 96 -13.87 -0.49 -10.11
N VAL A 97 -13.10 -1.56 -10.27
CA VAL A 97 -11.84 -1.79 -9.55
C VAL A 97 -10.69 -1.43 -10.47
N VAL A 98 -9.89 -0.43 -10.06
CA VAL A 98 -8.80 0.12 -10.86
C VAL A 98 -7.47 -0.04 -10.13
N GLU A 99 -6.55 -0.74 -10.75
CA GLU A 99 -5.15 -0.75 -10.34
C GLU A 99 -4.42 0.41 -11.02
N ARG A 100 -3.97 1.40 -10.24
CA ARG A 100 -3.17 2.52 -10.74
C ARG A 100 -2.39 3.17 -9.62
N SER A 101 -1.30 3.84 -9.97
CA SER A 101 -0.55 4.64 -9.00
C SER A 101 -1.44 5.69 -8.34
N ILE A 102 -1.29 5.83 -7.02
CA ILE A 102 -2.00 6.79 -6.19
C ILE A 102 -0.98 7.80 -5.69
N THR A 103 -1.25 9.08 -5.84
CA THR A 103 -0.37 10.11 -5.27
C THR A 103 -0.68 10.32 -3.80
N ARG A 104 0.31 10.74 -3.00
CA ARG A 104 0.14 11.03 -1.57
C ARG A 104 -1.09 11.91 -1.27
N THR A 105 -1.33 12.94 -2.08
CA THR A 105 -2.41 13.90 -1.80
C THR A 105 -3.80 13.33 -2.09
N GLU A 106 -3.92 12.27 -2.88
CA GLU A 106 -5.20 11.61 -3.09
C GLU A 106 -5.73 10.95 -1.82
N LEU A 107 -4.85 10.53 -0.90
CA LEU A 107 -5.25 9.95 0.38
C LEU A 107 -6.03 10.92 1.27
N TYR A 108 -5.78 12.24 1.15
CA TYR A 108 -6.50 13.26 1.92
C TYR A 108 -7.84 13.66 1.30
N ALA A 109 -8.12 13.19 0.08
CA ALA A 109 -9.31 13.53 -0.71
C ALA A 109 -10.04 12.28 -1.22
N ALA A 110 -9.81 11.15 -0.55
CA ALA A 110 -10.46 9.87 -0.79
C ALA A 110 -11.74 9.79 0.05
#